data_AF-A0A5R2N7Y2-F1
#
_entry.id   AF-A0A5R2N7Y2-F1
#
_cell.length_a   1.000
_cell.length_b   1.000
_cell.length_c   1.000
_cell.angle_alpha   90.00
_cell.angle_beta   90.00
_cell.angle_gamma   90.00
#
_symmetry.space_group_name_H-M   'P 1'
#
loop_
_entity.id
_entity.type
_entity.pdbx_description
1 polymer ?
#
loop_
_entity_poly.entity_id
_entity_poly.type
_entity_poly.pdbx_seq_one_letter_code
_entity_poly.pdbx_strand_id
1 'polypeptide(L)' 'LRDFLEMLGPDDDIARFEYLKKSARNFGSVLIGIETKDRRNFDLLKANFEAEGVQYQDITDNETLAGFII' A
#
# COMPACT_ATOMS: atom_id res chain seq x y z
N LEU A 1 -5.97 -4.98 8.04
CA LEU A 1 -5.33 -3.65 8.19
C LEU A 1 -4.30 -3.66 9.29
N ARG A 2 -4.65 -4.03 10.53
CA ARG A 2 -3.67 -4.18 11.60
C ARG A 2 -2.49 -5.09 11.19
N ASP A 3 -2.80 -6.25 10.62
CA ASP A 3 -1.77 -7.19 10.16
C ASP A 3 -0.86 -6.58 9.08
N PHE A 4 -1.40 -5.73 8.20
CA PHE A 4 -0.60 -4.98 7.23
C PHE A 4 0.36 -3.99 7.91
N LEU A 5 -0.08 -3.30 8.96
CA LEU A 5 0.78 -2.34 9.68
C LEU A 5 1.94 -3.05 10.38
N GLU A 6 1.73 -4.29 10.83
CA GLU A 6 2.76 -5.13 11.44
C GLU A 6 3.77 -5.67 10.41
N MET A 7 3.47 -5.59 9.10
CA MET A 7 4.38 -5.99 8.01
C MET A 7 5.36 -4.90 7.58
N LEU A 8 5.17 -3.65 8.05
CA LEU A 8 6.04 -2.52 7.72
C LEU A 8 7.38 -2.66 8.45
N GLY A 9 8.46 -2.30 7.75
CA GLY A 9 9.79 -2.24 8.32
C GLY A 9 9.95 -1.05 9.29
N PRO A 10 11.02 -1.03 10.09
CA PRO A 10 11.28 0.05 11.05
C PRO A 10 11.58 1.41 10.40
N ASP A 11 11.87 1.43 9.09
CA ASP A 11 12.15 2.62 8.30
C ASP A 11 11.03 2.96 7.30
N ASP A 12 9.88 2.27 7.39
CA ASP A 12 8.73 2.50 6.52
C ASP A 12 7.69 3.36 7.24
N ASP A 13 7.36 4.51 6.66
CA ASP A 13 6.39 5.47 7.16
C ASP A 13 5.14 5.48 6.28
N ILE A 14 3.96 5.56 6.89
CA ILE A 14 2.69 5.73 6.16
C ILE A 14 2.50 7.22 5.88
N ALA A 15 2.78 7.62 4.64
CA ALA A 15 2.59 8.99 4.17
C ALA A 15 1.13 9.30 3.81
N ARG A 16 0.34 8.28 3.42
CA ARG A 16 -1.06 8.46 3.03
C ARG A 16 -1.89 7.24 3.38
N PHE A 17 -3.13 7.47 3.82
CA PHE A 17 -4.08 6.42 4.09
C PHE A 17 -5.49 6.85 3.68
N GLU A 18 -6.04 6.21 2.65
CA GLU A 18 -7.36 6.55 2.12
C GLU A 18 -8.23 5.31 1.96
N TYR A 19 -9.48 5.41 2.39
CA TYR A 19 -10.47 4.36 2.19
C TYR A 19 -11.23 4.59 0.87
N LEU A 20 -11.00 3.70 -0.09
CA LEU A 20 -11.67 3.71 -1.38
C LEU A 20 -12.95 2.86 -1.31
N LYS A 21 -14.09 3.53 -1.34
CA LYS A 21 -15.40 2.87 -1.44
C LYS A 21 -15.71 2.57 -2.90
N LYS A 22 -15.54 1.31 -3.35
CA LYS A 22 -16.19 0.87 -4.59
C LYS A 22 -17.69 0.81 -4.36
N SER A 23 -18.47 1.43 -5.25
CA SER A 23 -19.93 1.48 -5.13
C SER A 23 -20.53 0.06 -5.02
N ALA A 24 -21.39 -0.08 -4.01
CA ALA A 24 -22.42 -1.11 -3.82
C ALA A 24 -22.09 -2.57 -3.44
N ARG A 25 -20.85 -3.08 -3.38
CA ARG A 25 -20.62 -4.46 -2.88
C ARG A 25 -19.33 -4.62 -2.06
N ASN A 26 -19.46 -4.33 -0.76
CA ASN A 26 -18.77 -4.90 0.43
C ASN A 26 -17.23 -5.10 0.45
N PHE A 27 -16.47 -4.67 -0.56
CA PHE A 27 -15.01 -4.64 -0.50
C PHE A 27 -14.52 -3.20 -0.49
N GLY A 28 -14.15 -2.73 0.70
CA GLY A 28 -13.41 -1.49 0.86
C GLY A 28 -11.98 -1.71 0.42
N SER A 29 -11.55 -1.03 -0.64
CA SER A 29 -10.13 -0.98 -0.97
C SER A 29 -9.49 0.11 -0.13
N VAL A 30 -8.23 -0.06 0.24
CA VAL A 30 -7.46 0.97 0.94
C VAL A 30 -6.31 1.36 0.05
N LEU A 31 -6.11 2.65 -0.12
CA LEU A 31 -4.92 3.22 -0.74
C LEU A 31 -3.97 3.62 0.37
N ILE A 32 -2.74 3.12 0.29
CA ILE A 32 -1.70 3.39 1.27
C ILE A 32 -0.50 3.93 0.52
N GLY A 33 -0.07 5.13 0.88
CA GLY A 33 1.21 5.68 0.46
C GLY A 33 2.25 5.35 1.52
N ILE A 34 3.34 4.71 1.11
CA ILE A 34 4.44 4.30 1.98
C ILE A 34 5.68 5.05 1.51
N GLU A 35 6.33 5.74 2.45
CA GLU A 35 7.65 6.33 2.26
C GLU A 35 8.67 5.50 3.02
N THR A 36 9.85 5.32 2.44
CA THR A 36 10.92 4.54 3.07
C THR A 36 12.26 5.20 2.80
N LYS A 37 13.20 5.06 3.73
CA LYS A 37 14.55 5.63 3.60
C LYS A 37 15.38 4.94 2.53
N ASP A 38 15.07 3.68 2.20
CA ASP A 38 15.80 2.87 1.22
C ASP A 38 14.83 2.12 0.31
N ARG A 39 14.98 2.32 -1.00
CA ARG A 39 14.15 1.66 -2.02
C ARG A 39 14.13 0.13 -1.89
N ARG A 40 15.20 -0.49 -1.39
CA ARG A 40 15.31 -1.95 -1.19
C ARG A 40 14.31 -2.48 -0.16
N ASN A 41 13.80 -1.63 0.73
CA ASN A 41 12.78 -2.02 1.70
C ASN A 41 11.46 -2.41 1.03
N PHE A 42 11.14 -1.84 -0.14
CA PHE A 42 9.98 -2.27 -0.91
C PHE A 42 10.07 -3.71 -1.39
N ASP A 43 11.26 -4.22 -1.67
CA ASP A 43 11.43 -5.63 -2.07
C ASP A 43 11.09 -6.56 -0.91
N LEU A 44 11.50 -6.19 0.32
CA LEU A 44 11.15 -6.92 1.54
C LEU A 44 9.65 -6.87 1.83
N LEU A 45 9.04 -5.68 1.69
CA LEU A 45 7.60 -5.50 1.88
C LEU A 45 6.79 -6.35 0.88
N LYS A 46 7.20 -6.38 -0.39
CA LYS A 46 6.56 -7.21 -1.43
C LYS A 46 6.67 -8.70 -1.10
N ALA A 47 7.84 -9.16 -0.65
CA ALA A 47 8.03 -10.53 -0.20
C ALA A 47 7.12 -10.90 1.00
N ASN A 48 6.95 -9.98 1.95
CA ASN A 48 6.03 -10.18 3.08
C ASN A 48 4.56 -10.28 2.61
N PHE A 49 4.15 -9.44 1.65
CA PHE A 49 2.79 -9.52 1.08
C PHE A 49 2.54 -10.83 0.35
N GLU A 50 3.51 -11.33 -0.41
CA GLU A 50 3.42 -12.63 -1.07
C GLU A 50 3.32 -13.78 -0.05
N ALA A 51 4.14 -13.75 1.01
CA ALA A 51 4.13 -14.77 2.06
C ALA A 51 2.80 -14.82 2.82
N GLU A 52 2.17 -13.67 3.05
CA GLU A 52 0.92 -13.53 3.81
C GLU A 52 -0.33 -13.53 2.91
N GLY A 53 -0.16 -13.69 1.59
CA GLY A 53 -1.25 -13.74 0.61
C GLY A 53 -1.99 -12.42 0.42
N VAL A 54 -1.38 -11.29 0.82
CA VAL A 54 -1.96 -9.95 0.71
C VAL A 54 -2.08 -9.57 -0.75
N GLN A 55 -3.31 -9.29 -1.18
CA GLN A 55 -3.57 -8.77 -2.52
C GLN A 55 -3.31 -7.26 -2.55
N TYR A 56 -2.37 -6.83 -3.37
CA TYR A 56 -2.05 -5.42 -3.58
C TYR A 56 -1.85 -5.14 -5.07
N GLN A 57 -1.95 -3.86 -5.42
CA GLN A 57 -1.57 -3.37 -6.75
C GLN A 57 -0.61 -2.21 -6.55
N ASP A 58 0.61 -2.35 -7.06
CA ASP A 58 1.57 -1.25 -7.09
C ASP A 58 1.11 -0.22 -8.13
N ILE A 59 0.86 1.01 -7.67
CA ILE A 59 0.39 2.12 -8.50
C ILE A 59 1.40 3.27 -8.53
N THR A 60 2.63 3.04 -8.04
CA THR A 60 3.70 4.04 -7.95
C THR A 60 3.96 4.70 -9.31
N ASP A 61 4.02 3.89 -10.37
CA ASP A 61 4.28 4.36 -11.74
C ASP A 61 3.01 4.64 -12.55
N ASN A 62 1.83 4.68 -11.91
CA ASN A 62 0.57 4.94 -12.61
C ASN A 62 0.30 6.45 -12.70
N GLU A 63 0.75 7.06 -13.81
CA GLU A 63 0.59 8.50 -14.07
C GLU A 63 -0.88 8.98 -14.03
N THR A 64 -1.82 8.12 -14.43
CA THR A 64 -3.25 8.47 -14.42
C THR A 64 -3.78 8.54 -12.99
N LEU A 65 -3.38 7.62 -12.11
CA LEU A 65 -3.79 7.62 -10.71
C LEU A 65 -3.08 8.71 -9.91
N ALA A 66 -1.80 8.99 -10.18
CA ALA A 66 -1.04 10.06 -9.52
C ALA A 66 -1.76 11.42 -9.58
N GLY A 67 -2.42 11.73 -10.70
CA GLY A 67 -3.20 12.97 -10.86
C GLY A 67 -4.50 13.03 -10.04
N PHE A 68 -5.01 11.92 -9.53
CA PHE A 68 -6.20 11.87 -8.66
C PHE A 68 -5.86 11.95 -7.17
N ILE A 69 -4.59 11.75 -6.79
CA ILE A 69 -4.12 11.78 -5.40
C ILE A 69 -3.38 13.09 -5.10
N ILE A 70 -4.05 14.24 -5.35
CA ILE A 70 -3.56 15.59 -4.99
C ILE A 70 -4.05 15.95 -3.60
#